data_AF-A0A959UA37-F1
#
_entry.id   AF-A0A959UA37-F1
#
_cell.length_a   1.000
_cell.length_b   1.000
_cell.length_c   1.000
_cell.angle_alpha   90.00
_cell.angle_beta   90.00
_cell.angle_gamma   90.00
#
_symmetry.space_group_name_H-M   'P 1'
#
loop_
_entity.id
_entity.type
_entity.pdbx_description
1 polymer ?
#
loop_
_entity_poly.entity_id
_entity_poly.type
_entity_poly.pdbx_seq_one_letter_code
_entity_poly.pdbx_strand_id
1 'polypeptide(L)'
;MDTKKYFYRNIIFSKQGQTISAIDIHNPNKAREEFDPWFGIVLQLADGQHNIDQLIQFMTSQYKGAPPHNLAETILSVVQRMADSRLIVLTEEPTELPYYLTMPYELLDIERAKKEIAADRVNLN
;
A
#
# COMPACT_ATOMS: atom_id res chain seq x y z
N MET A 1 2.46 17.66 -4.78
CA MET A 1 1.57 16.52 -5.07
C MET A 1 0.14 16.95 -4.76
N ASP A 2 -0.83 16.56 -5.58
CA ASP A 2 -2.24 16.77 -5.28
C ASP A 2 -2.71 15.78 -4.22
N THR A 3 -3.23 16.27 -3.10
CA THR A 3 -3.64 15.45 -1.96
C THR A 3 -5.07 14.93 -2.05
N LYS A 4 -5.83 15.38 -3.06
CA LYS A 4 -7.18 14.88 -3.35
C LYS A 4 -7.17 13.53 -4.07
N LYS A 5 -6.02 13.11 -4.60
CA LYS A 5 -5.86 11.81 -5.26
C LYS A 5 -6.05 10.67 -4.27
N TYR A 6 -6.81 9.69 -4.72
CA TYR A 6 -6.92 8.37 -4.11
C TYR A 6 -5.64 7.59 -4.40
N PHE A 7 -5.35 6.59 -3.56
CA PHE A 7 -4.17 5.79 -3.77
C PHE A 7 -4.38 4.37 -3.28
N TYR A 8 -3.88 3.41 -4.05
CA TYR A 8 -3.92 2.00 -3.70
C TYR A 8 -2.54 1.36 -3.84
N ARG A 9 -2.27 0.34 -3.04
CA ARG A 9 -1.05 -0.47 -3.15
C ARG A 9 -1.07 -1.32 -4.41
N ASN A 10 0.09 -1.43 -5.04
CA ASN A 10 0.30 -2.18 -6.29
C ASN A 10 1.32 -3.31 -6.10
N ILE A 11 1.45 -3.80 -4.87
CA ILE A 11 2.35 -4.90 -4.51
C ILE A 11 1.69 -5.77 -3.44
N ILE A 12 1.96 -7.07 -3.52
CA ILE A 12 1.60 -8.02 -2.48
C ILE A 12 2.63 -7.87 -1.37
N PHE A 13 2.16 -7.77 -0.13
CA PHE A 13 3.03 -7.61 1.02
C PHE A 13 2.75 -8.67 2.08
N SER A 14 3.76 -8.96 2.88
CA SER A 14 3.64 -9.75 4.09
C SER A 14 3.65 -8.84 5.32
N LYS A 15 2.92 -9.23 6.36
CA LYS A 15 2.95 -8.58 7.67
C LYS A 15 3.30 -9.58 8.76
N GLN A 16 4.44 -9.35 9.42
CA GLN A 16 4.88 -10.12 10.59
C GLN A 16 5.12 -9.18 11.77
N GLY A 17 4.17 -9.14 12.70
CA GLY A 17 4.17 -8.15 13.78
C GLY A 17 4.11 -6.72 13.22
N GLN A 18 5.17 -5.94 13.41
CA GLN A 18 5.30 -4.57 12.89
C GLN A 18 6.07 -4.49 11.58
N THR A 19 6.70 -5.58 11.14
CA THR A 19 7.50 -5.63 9.92
C THR A 19 6.60 -5.86 8.71
N ILE A 20 6.76 -5.00 7.71
CA ILE A 20 6.11 -5.12 6.40
C ILE A 20 7.18 -5.39 5.37
N SER A 21 6.95 -6.37 4.50
CA SER A 21 7.91 -6.75 3.47
C SER A 21 7.25 -7.05 2.13
N ALA A 22 7.98 -6.82 1.05
CA ALA A 22 7.55 -7.23 -0.28
C ALA A 22 7.54 -8.76 -0.39
N ILE A 23 6.53 -9.32 -1.05
CA ILE A 23 6.48 -10.76 -1.30
C ILE A 23 6.18 -11.07 -2.76
N ASP A 24 6.97 -11.98 -3.31
CA ASP A 24 6.66 -12.66 -4.56
C ASP A 24 5.75 -13.85 -4.24
N ILE A 25 4.47 -13.77 -4.61
CA ILE A 25 3.49 -14.84 -4.37
C ILE A 25 3.84 -16.15 -5.09
N HIS A 26 4.67 -16.10 -6.14
CA HIS A 26 5.14 -17.29 -6.86
C HIS A 26 6.41 -17.88 -6.24
N ASN A 27 7.12 -17.11 -5.41
CA ASN A 27 8.30 -17.56 -4.67
C ASN A 27 8.30 -17.04 -3.22
N PRO A 28 7.32 -17.44 -2.38
CA PRO A 28 7.09 -16.86 -1.07
C PRO A 28 8.17 -17.20 -0.02
N ASN A 29 9.04 -18.16 -0.34
CA ASN A 29 10.17 -18.59 0.48
C ASN A 29 11.45 -17.81 0.18
N LYS A 30 11.48 -16.99 -0.88
CA LYS A 30 12.60 -16.09 -1.15
C LYS A 30 12.74 -15.08 0.00
N ALA A 31 13.97 -14.67 0.27
CA ALA A 31 14.25 -13.61 1.25
C ALA A 31 13.38 -12.38 0.95
N ARG A 32 12.66 -11.91 1.97
CA ARG A 32 11.72 -10.80 1.87
C ARG A 32 12.49 -9.50 2.09
N GLU A 33 12.28 -8.53 1.22
CA GLU A 33 12.83 -7.19 1.41
C GLU A 33 11.90 -6.42 2.36
N GLU A 34 12.43 -6.07 3.54
CA GLU A 34 11.69 -5.28 4.52
C GLU A 34 11.60 -3.83 4.08
N PHE A 35 10.40 -3.26 4.21
CA PHE A 35 10.20 -1.85 3.93
C PHE A 35 10.64 -0.98 5.12
N ASP A 36 11.08 0.24 4.79
CA ASP A 36 11.16 1.32 5.77
C ASP A 36 9.83 1.45 6.53
N PRO A 37 9.82 1.72 7.84
CA PRO A 37 8.60 1.77 8.63
C PRO A 37 7.52 2.72 8.06
N TRP A 38 7.90 3.86 7.50
CA TRP A 38 6.94 4.78 6.88
C TRP A 38 6.32 4.18 5.62
N PHE A 39 7.11 3.48 4.81
CA PHE A 39 6.60 2.76 3.64
C PHE A 39 5.63 1.68 4.07
N GLY A 40 5.96 0.91 5.10
CA GLY A 40 5.08 -0.12 5.65
C GLY A 40 3.74 0.44 6.14
N ILE A 41 3.74 1.59 6.80
CA ILE A 41 2.51 2.25 7.27
C ILE A 41 1.66 2.72 6.08
N VAL A 42 2.24 3.49 5.16
CA VAL A 42 1.51 4.03 4.00
C VAL A 42 0.98 2.91 3.11
N LEU A 43 1.76 1.84 2.90
CA LEU A 43 1.35 0.69 2.10
C LEU A 43 0.11 -0.01 2.68
N GLN A 44 0.05 -0.17 4.00
CA GLN A 44 -1.11 -0.78 4.67
C GLN A 44 -2.37 0.08 4.57
N LEU A 45 -2.22 1.40 4.48
CA LEU A 45 -3.33 2.36 4.38
C LEU A 45 -3.71 2.70 2.93
N ALA A 46 -2.92 2.25 1.94
CA ALA A 46 -3.19 2.44 0.52
C ALA A 46 -4.27 1.46 0.05
N ASP A 47 -5.53 1.77 0.34
CA ASP A 47 -6.71 0.92 0.12
C ASP A 47 -7.55 1.30 -1.10
N GLY A 48 -7.16 2.35 -1.84
CA GLY A 48 -7.87 2.84 -3.02
C GLY A 48 -9.16 3.59 -2.72
N GLN A 49 -9.63 3.62 -1.47
CA GLN A 49 -10.89 4.23 -1.07
C GLN A 49 -10.68 5.56 -0.35
N HIS A 50 -9.51 5.77 0.23
CA HIS A 50 -9.13 7.02 0.89
C HIS A 50 -8.10 7.80 0.08
N ASN A 51 -8.20 9.13 0.14
CA ASN A 51 -7.22 10.03 -0.46
C ASN A 51 -6.11 10.43 0.52
N ILE A 52 -5.11 11.13 0.00
CA ILE A 52 -3.91 11.51 0.77
C ILE A 52 -4.25 12.50 1.89
N ASP A 53 -5.23 13.39 1.71
CA ASP A 53 -5.72 14.26 2.78
C ASP A 53 -6.27 13.45 3.97
N GLN A 54 -7.07 12.42 3.69
CA GLN A 54 -7.62 11.53 4.71
C GLN A 54 -6.52 10.73 5.41
N LEU A 55 -5.48 10.29 4.68
CA LEU A 55 -4.29 9.69 5.28
C LEU A 55 -3.61 10.66 6.27
N ILE A 56 -3.35 11.91 5.86
CA ILE A 56 -2.70 12.92 6.71
C ILE A 56 -3.55 13.19 7.96
N GLN A 57 -4.86 13.33 7.79
CA GLN A 57 -5.79 13.55 8.91
C GLN A 57 -5.77 12.36 9.88
N PHE A 58 -5.86 11.13 9.36
CA PHE A 58 -5.82 9.92 10.16
C PHE A 58 -4.50 9.81 10.94
N MET A 59 -3.36 10.02 10.27
CA MET A 59 -2.04 9.96 10.92
C MET A 59 -1.88 11.05 11.98
N THR A 60 -2.36 12.26 11.71
CA THR A 60 -2.35 13.38 12.67
C THR A 60 -3.15 13.04 13.94
N SER A 61 -4.30 12.39 13.79
CA SER A 61 -5.15 12.00 14.94
C SER A 61 -4.47 11.01 15.89
N GLN A 62 -3.46 10.26 15.44
CA GLN A 62 -2.71 9.31 16.28
C GLN A 62 -1.87 10.00 17.37
N TYR A 63 -1.57 11.30 17.22
CA TYR A 63 -0.68 12.04 18.13
C TYR A 63 -1.41 12.75 19.29
N LYS A 64 -2.69 12.46 19.52
CA LYS A 64 -3.49 13.01 20.65
C LYS A 64 -3.34 14.53 20.86
N GLY A 65 -3.26 15.29 19.76
CA GLY A 65 -3.18 16.75 19.78
C GLY A 65 -1.77 17.35 19.69
N ALA A 66 -0.70 16.55 19.70
CA ALA A 66 0.67 17.04 19.54
C ALA A 66 1.40 16.37 18.35
N PRO A 67 0.90 16.51 17.11
CA PRO A 67 1.59 15.97 15.94
C PRO A 67 2.90 16.73 15.67
N PRO A 68 3.93 16.06 15.13
CA PRO A 68 5.12 16.73 14.64
C PRO A 68 4.77 17.78 13.56
N HIS A 69 5.40 18.95 13.61
CA HIS A 69 5.13 20.04 12.67
C HIS A 69 5.34 19.64 11.20
N ASN A 70 6.28 18.75 10.94
CA ASN A 70 6.63 18.26 9.60
C ASN A 70 5.94 16.93 9.23
N LEU A 71 4.94 16.47 9.99
CA LEU A 71 4.28 15.18 9.75
C LEU A 71 3.66 15.12 8.35
N ALA A 72 2.91 16.16 7.96
CA ALA A 72 2.28 16.21 6.65
C ALA A 72 3.32 16.17 5.51
N GLU A 73 4.39 16.97 5.60
CA GLU A 73 5.48 16.97 4.62
C GLU A 73 6.17 15.61 4.52
N THR A 74 6.35 14.93 5.66
CA THR A 74 6.93 13.59 5.72
C THR A 74 6.04 12.58 4.99
N ILE A 75 4.72 12.59 5.26
CA ILE A 75 3.76 11.71 4.60
C ILE A 75 3.74 11.97 3.09
N LEU A 76 3.69 13.23 2.66
CA LEU A 76 3.70 13.59 1.24
C LEU A 76 4.96 13.11 0.53
N SER A 77 6.13 13.26 1.16
CA SER A 77 7.41 12.77 0.64
C SER A 77 7.44 11.25 0.52
N VAL A 78 6.89 10.53 1.51
CA VAL A 78 6.79 9.06 1.48
C VAL A 78 5.85 8.61 0.35
N VAL A 79 4.65 9.15 0.27
CA VAL A 79 3.67 8.83 -0.78
C VAL A 79 4.27 9.08 -2.16
N GLN A 80 4.93 10.23 -2.38
CA GLN A 80 5.57 10.54 -3.65
C GLN A 80 6.63 9.49 -4.02
N ARG A 81 7.56 9.17 -3.10
CA ARG A 81 8.60 8.15 -3.36
C ARG A 81 8.02 6.77 -3.64
N MET A 82 6.94 6.39 -2.94
CA MET A 82 6.27 5.11 -3.17
C MET A 82 5.56 5.06 -4.52
N ALA A 83 4.95 6.17 -4.95
CA ALA A 83 4.34 6.30 -6.28
C ALA A 83 5.40 6.24 -7.39
N ASP A 84 6.51 6.97 -7.23
CA ASP A 84 7.65 6.94 -8.16
C ASP A 84 8.25 5.53 -8.27
N SER A 85 8.26 4.78 -7.16
CA SER A 85 8.71 3.37 -7.11
C SER A 85 7.65 2.36 -7.53
N ARG A 86 6.45 2.81 -7.94
CA ARG A 86 5.29 1.99 -8.32
C ARG A 86 4.80 1.00 -7.26
N LEU A 87 5.10 1.27 -5.99
CA LEU A 87 4.58 0.51 -4.84
C LEU A 87 3.12 0.85 -4.56
N ILE A 88 2.73 2.08 -4.89
CA ILE A 88 1.34 2.55 -4.89
C ILE A 88 1.03 3.19 -6.25
N VAL A 89 -0.26 3.29 -6.55
CA VAL A 89 -0.78 4.00 -7.72
C VAL A 89 -1.70 5.10 -7.23
N LEU A 90 -1.60 6.29 -7.84
CA LEU A 90 -2.49 7.42 -7.57
C LEU A 90 -3.61 7.48 -8.61
N THR A 91 -4.84 7.70 -8.16
CA THR A 91 -6.04 7.76 -9.01
C THR A 91 -6.88 9.00 -8.69
N GLU A 92 -7.67 9.45 -9.67
CA GLU A 92 -8.60 10.58 -9.49
C GLU A 92 -9.89 10.16 -8.77
N GLU A 93 -10.23 8.87 -8.85
CA GLU A 93 -11.45 8.30 -8.27
C GLU A 93 -11.12 7.11 -7.34
N PRO A 94 -12.01 6.80 -6.38
CA PRO A 94 -11.91 5.58 -5.59
C PRO A 94 -11.78 4.35 -6.49
N THR A 95 -10.87 3.45 -6.15
CA THR A 95 -10.55 2.26 -6.96
C THR A 95 -10.62 1.01 -6.10
N GLU A 96 -11.40 0.03 -6.54
CA GLU A 96 -11.42 -1.29 -5.92
C GLU A 96 -10.14 -2.05 -6.24
N LEU A 97 -9.57 -2.70 -5.23
CA LEU A 97 -8.36 -3.49 -5.40
C LEU A 97 -8.73 -4.90 -5.86
N PRO A 98 -7.97 -5.47 -6.81
CA PRO A 98 -7.98 -6.90 -7.06
C PRO A 98 -7.74 -7.69 -5.77
N TYR A 99 -8.36 -8.86 -5.63
CA TYR A 99 -8.33 -9.65 -4.39
C TYR A 99 -6.92 -9.86 -3.85
N TYR A 100 -5.97 -10.18 -4.73
CA TYR A 100 -4.58 -10.46 -4.37
C TYR A 100 -3.82 -9.25 -3.80
N LEU A 101 -4.39 -8.04 -3.89
CA LEU A 101 -3.87 -6.84 -3.23
C LEU A 101 -4.67 -6.47 -1.99
N THR A 102 -5.82 -7.07 -1.70
CA THR A 102 -6.74 -6.60 -0.63
C THR A 102 -6.27 -6.80 0.81
N MET A 103 -5.30 -7.68 1.05
CA MET A 103 -4.83 -8.00 2.41
C MET A 103 -3.38 -8.54 2.40
N PRO A 104 -2.73 -8.64 3.57
CA PRO A 104 -1.42 -9.28 3.67
C PRO A 104 -1.44 -10.72 3.15
N TYR A 105 -0.31 -11.17 2.62
CA TYR A 105 -0.14 -12.51 2.08
C TYR A 105 -0.61 -13.61 3.03
N GLU A 106 -0.34 -13.48 4.33
CA GLU A 106 -0.72 -14.47 5.34
C GLU A 106 -2.24 -14.65 5.48
N LEU A 107 -3.04 -13.69 5.01
CA LEU A 107 -4.51 -13.73 5.07
C LEU A 107 -5.17 -14.08 3.73
N LEU A 108 -4.39 -14.11 2.64
CA LEU A 108 -4.90 -14.43 1.31
C LEU A 108 -5.14 -15.94 1.15
N ASP A 109 -6.20 -16.30 0.44
CA ASP A 109 -6.27 -17.57 -0.27
C ASP A 109 -5.29 -17.51 -1.45
N ILE A 110 -4.12 -18.11 -1.26
CA ILE A 110 -3.01 -18.04 -2.21
C ILE A 110 -3.37 -18.64 -3.56
N GLU A 111 -4.17 -19.70 -3.58
CA GLU A 111 -4.56 -20.36 -4.83
C GLU A 111 -5.57 -19.52 -5.60
N ARG A 112 -6.50 -18.87 -4.91
CA ARG A 112 -7.38 -17.86 -5.53
C ARG A 112 -6.58 -16.66 -6.04
N ALA A 113 -5.70 -16.10 -5.22
CA ALA A 113 -4.89 -14.94 -5.58
C ALA A 113 -4.04 -15.19 -6.84
N LYS A 114 -3.37 -16.35 -6.94
CA LYS A 114 -2.61 -16.72 -8.14
C LYS A 114 -3.49 -16.84 -9.39
N LYS A 115 -4.70 -17.37 -9.27
CA LYS A 115 -5.65 -17.49 -10.39
C LYS A 115 -6.08 -16.10 -10.89
N GLU A 116 -6.42 -15.19 -9.98
CA GLU A 116 -6.82 -13.82 -10.34
C GLU A 116 -5.67 -13.04 -10.98
N ILE A 117 -4.43 -13.17 -10.46
CA ILE A 117 -3.24 -12.56 -11.09
C ILE A 117 -3.05 -13.06 -12.53
N ALA A 118 -3.21 -14.36 -12.76
CA ALA A 118 -3.08 -14.94 -14.09
C ALA A 118 -4.17 -14.43 -15.05
N ALA A 119 -5.41 -14.29 -14.57
CA ALA A 119 -6.51 -13.73 -15.35
C ALA A 119 -6.27 -12.26 -15.71
N ASP A 120 -5.82 -11.43 -14.77
CA ASP A 120 -5.53 -10.02 -15.01
C ASP A 120 -4.39 -9.81 -16.01
N ARG A 121 -3.35 -10.66 -15.97
CA ARG A 121 -2.28 -10.64 -16.99
C ARG A 121 -2.78 -10.95 -18.40
N VAL A 122 -3.80 -11.80 -18.53
CA VAL A 122 -4.40 -12.15 -19.83
C VAL A 122 -5.26 -11.01 -20.34
N ASN A 123 -5.97 -10.29 -19.47
CA ASN A 123 -6.83 -9.16 -19.87
C ASN A 123 -6.05 -7.89 -20.28
N LEU A 124 -4.74 -7.83 -20.04
CA LEU A 124 -3.86 -6.72 -20.40
C LEU A 124 -3.11 -6.92 -21.74
N ASN A 125 -3.22 -8.10 -22.36
CA ASN A 125 -2.60 -8.45 -23.65
C ASN A 125 -3.66 -8.57 -24.75
#